data_AF-A0A937PKL1-F1
#
_entry.id   AF-A0A937PKL1-F1
#
_cell.length_a   1.000
_cell.length_b   1.000
_cell.length_c   1.000
_cell.angle_alpha   90.00
_cell.angle_beta   90.00
_cell.angle_gamma   90.00
#
_symmetry.space_group_name_H-M   'P 1'
#
loop_
_entity.id
_entity.type
_entity.pdbx_description
1 polymer ?
#
loop_
_entity_poly.entity_id
_entity_poly.type
_entity_poly.pdbx_seq_one_letter_code
_entity_poly.pdbx_strand_id
1 'polypeptide(L)' 'MSLEEVTDKILRDYLIRCHRIMSKDYQEIKDMKPEDSANFLMHLRKTGKIDIKFKCIDNRIRCKIIDKK' A
#
# COMPACT_ATOMS: atom_id res chain seq x y z
N MET A 1 21.82 1.08 -4.37
CA MET A 1 20.37 1.13 -4.17
C MET A 1 19.77 1.80 -5.38
N SER A 2 18.92 1.11 -6.14
CA SER A 2 18.26 1.65 -7.32
C SER A 2 17.10 2.59 -6.93
N LEU A 3 16.65 3.42 -7.87
CA LEU A 3 15.46 4.25 -7.67
C LEU A 3 14.22 3.40 -7.34
N GLU A 4 14.13 2.21 -7.93
CA GLU A 4 13.05 1.26 -7.67
C GLU A 4 13.08 0.73 -6.24
N GLU A 5 14.25 0.34 -5.73
CA GLU A 5 14.42 -0.12 -4.35
C GLU A 5 14.08 0.98 -3.33
N VAL A 6 14.48 2.22 -3.61
CA VAL A 6 14.13 3.37 -2.76
C VAL A 6 12.63 3.62 -2.77
N THR A 7 12.00 3.57 -3.95
CA THR A 7 10.55 3.78 -4.10
C THR A 7 9.76 2.71 -3.37
N ASP A 8 10.15 1.45 -3.51
CA ASP A 8 9.51 0.32 -2.82
C ASP A 8 9.64 0.43 -1.30
N LYS A 9 10.80 0.90 -0.79
CA LYS A 9 10.99 1.14 0.64
C LYS A 9 10.07 2.25 1.16
N ILE A 10 10.02 3.40 0.47
CA ILE A 10 9.15 4.53 0.85
C ILE A 10 7.68 4.10 0.83
N LEU A 11 7.27 3.35 -0.20
CA LEU A 11 5.92 2.81 -0.32
C LEU A 11 5.58 1.87 0.83
N ARG A 12 6.46 0.91 1.14
CA ARG A 12 6.27 0.00 2.27
C ARG A 12 6.13 0.75 3.59
N ASP A 13 7.00 1.72 3.86
CA ASP A 13 6.95 2.52 5.09
C ASP A 13 5.69 3.39 5.17
N TYR A 14 5.15 3.84 4.03
CA TYR A 14 3.85 4.51 3.97
C TYR A 14 2.71 3.53 4.30
N LEU A 15 2.70 2.33 3.69
CA LEU A 15 1.64 1.33 3.91
C LEU A 15 1.57 0.88 5.38
N ILE A 16 2.71 0.71 6.04
CA ILE A 16 2.78 0.40 7.48
C ILE A 16 2.11 1.51 8.29
N ARG A 17 2.50 2.78 8.07
CA ARG A 17 1.94 3.93 8.79
C ARG A 17 0.45 4.13 8.54
N CYS A 18 -0.03 3.76 7.36
CA CYS A 18 -1.41 3.93 6.94
C CYS A 18 -2.27 2.67 7.09
N HIS A 19 -1.80 1.63 7.78
CA HIS A 19 -2.52 0.34 7.94
C HIS A 19 -3.98 0.49 8.33
N ARG A 20 -4.30 1.34 9.32
CA ARG A 20 -5.68 1.58 9.77
C ARG A 20 -6.60 2.13 8.68
N ILE A 21 -6.06 2.89 7.73
CA ILE A 21 -6.81 3.42 6.59
C ILE A 21 -6.92 2.34 5.52
N MET A 22 -5.81 1.67 5.21
CA MET A 22 -5.76 0.63 4.18
C MET A 22 -6.63 -0.58 4.52
N SER A 23 -6.72 -0.97 5.79
CA SER A 23 -7.61 -2.07 6.24
C SER A 23 -9.09 -1.75 6.13
N LYS A 24 -9.48 -0.47 6.00
CA LYS A 24 -10.86 -0.10 5.65
C LYS A 24 -11.14 -0.34 4.17
N ASP A 25 -10.18 0.04 3.33
CA ASP A 25 -10.27 -0.08 1.87
C ASP A 25 -10.06 -1.52 1.37
N TYR A 26 -9.24 -2.30 2.08
CA TYR A 26 -8.86 -3.67 1.72
C TYR A 26 -8.98 -4.56 2.96
N GLN A 27 -10.15 -5.18 3.15
CA GLN A 27 -10.49 -5.87 4.40
C GLN A 27 -9.59 -7.10 4.69
N GLU A 28 -8.99 -7.72 3.68
CA GLU A 28 -8.14 -8.92 3.86
C GLU A 28 -6.92 -8.66 4.76
N ILE A 29 -6.46 -7.41 4.84
CA ILE A 29 -5.31 -7.03 5.67
C ILE A 29 -5.67 -6.54 7.08
N LYS A 30 -6.96 -6.55 7.45
CA LYS A 30 -7.45 -5.96 8.69
C LYS A 30 -6.84 -6.60 9.94
N ASP A 31 -6.73 -7.94 9.94
CA ASP A 31 -6.22 -8.72 11.07
C ASP A 31 -4.72 -9.05 10.93
N MET A 32 -4.07 -8.51 9.88
CA MET A 32 -2.64 -8.63 9.69
C MET A 32 -1.89 -7.57 10.50
N LYS A 33 -0.67 -7.91 10.94
CA LYS A 33 0.26 -6.90 11.47
C LYS A 33 0.57 -5.87 10.36
N PRO A 34 0.81 -4.60 10.71
CA PRO A 34 1.11 -3.56 9.73
C PRO A 34 2.25 -3.93 8.76
N GLU A 35 3.31 -4.55 9.26
CA GLU A 35 4.46 -4.97 8.46
C GLU A 35 4.10 -6.08 7.47
N ASP A 36 3.35 -7.08 7.94
CA ASP A 36 2.90 -8.21 7.12
C ASP A 36 1.90 -7.75 6.06
N SER A 37 0.98 -6.85 6.44
CA SER A 37 0.03 -6.23 5.50
C SER A 37 0.74 -5.45 4.39
N ALA A 38 1.78 -4.71 4.72
CA ALA A 38 2.53 -3.92 3.75
C ALA A 38 3.28 -4.85 2.80
N ASN A 39 3.93 -5.89 3.32
CA ASN A 39 4.62 -6.89 2.49
C ASN A 39 3.63 -7.62 1.55
N PHE A 40 2.45 -7.98 2.04
CA PHE A 40 1.39 -8.60 1.26
C PHE A 40 0.91 -7.70 0.11
N LEU A 41 0.56 -6.44 0.41
CA LEU A 41 0.15 -5.47 -0.62
C LEU A 41 1.25 -5.19 -1.64
N MET A 42 2.51 -5.12 -1.19
CA MET A 42 3.66 -4.99 -2.09
C MET A 42 3.77 -6.18 -3.05
N HIS A 43 3.56 -7.41 -2.56
CA HIS A 43 3.55 -8.61 -3.39
C HIS A 43 2.39 -8.60 -4.40
N LEU A 44 1.17 -8.24 -3.97
CA LEU A 44 0.01 -8.12 -4.88
C LEU A 44 0.24 -7.08 -5.98
N ARG A 45 0.87 -5.94 -5.64
CA ARG A 45 1.25 -4.92 -6.61
C ARG A 45 2.27 -5.45 -7.62
N LYS A 46 3.32 -6.14 -7.15
CA LYS A 46 4.36 -6.73 -8.03
C LYS A 46 3.82 -7.81 -8.96
N THR A 47 2.84 -8.58 -8.50
CA THR A 47 2.16 -9.61 -9.31
C THR A 47 1.06 -9.02 -10.21
N GLY A 48 0.85 -7.71 -10.19
CA GLY A 48 -0.12 -7.01 -11.02
C GLY A 48 -1.57 -7.19 -10.60
N LYS A 49 -1.84 -7.85 -9.47
CA LYS A 49 -3.20 -8.09 -8.95
C LYS A 49 -3.88 -6.82 -8.48
N ILE A 50 -3.09 -5.88 -7.94
CA ILE A 50 -3.60 -4.57 -7.49
C ILE A 50 -2.78 -3.43 -8.07
N ASP A 51 -3.40 -2.26 -8.14
CA ASP A 51 -2.72 -0.97 -8.26
C ASP A 51 -2.83 -0.20 -6.96
N ILE A 52 -1.79 0.56 -6.60
CA ILE A 52 -1.80 1.44 -5.43
C ILE A 52 -1.67 2.87 -5.94
N LYS A 53 -2.76 3.64 -5.89
CA LYS A 53 -2.80 5.01 -6.41
C LYS A 53 -2.78 6.04 -5.27
N PHE A 54 -1.96 7.05 -5.44
CA PHE A 54 -1.85 8.20 -4.54
C PHE A 54 -2.57 9.41 -5.12
N LYS A 55 -3.33 10.12 -4.29
CA LYS A 55 -3.94 11.41 -4.63
C LYS A 55 -3.70 12.39 -3.50
N CYS A 56 -3.30 13.61 -3.83
CA CYS A 56 -3.26 14.71 -2.86
C CYS A 56 -4.64 15.36 -2.79
N ILE A 57 -5.24 15.43 -1.60
CA ILE A 57 -6.51 16.10 -1.33
C ILE A 57 -6.34 16.92 -0.05
N ASP A 58 -6.54 18.24 -0.12
CA ASP A 58 -6.46 19.16 1.02
C ASP A 58 -5.16 19.01 1.83
N ASN A 59 -4.01 19.01 1.16
CA ASN A 59 -2.67 18.78 1.74
C ASN A 59 -2.46 17.40 2.40
N ARG A 60 -3.32 16.42 2.12
CA ARG A 60 -3.18 15.03 2.60
C ARG A 60 -2.98 14.08 1.43
N ILE A 61 -2.02 13.18 1.57
CA ILE A 61 -1.85 12.06 0.62
C ILE A 61 -2.86 10.97 1.00
N ARG A 62 -3.88 10.80 0.15
CA ARG A 62 -4.75 9.63 0.18
C ARG A 62 -4.19 8.54 -0.70
N CYS A 63 -4.32 7.31 -0.22
CA CYS A 63 -4.01 6.11 -0.97
C CYS A 63 -5.30 5.35 -1.25
N LYS A 64 -5.40 4.73 -2.44
CA LYS A 64 -6.49 3.83 -2.79
C LYS A 64 -5.92 2.58 -3.44
N ILE A 65 -6.36 1.43 -2.96
CA ILE A 65 -6.07 0.12 -3.56
C ILE A 65 -7.14 -0.15 -4.62
N ILE A 66 -6.71 -0.59 -5.81
CA ILE A 66 -7.60 -0.91 -6.94
C ILE A 66 -7.28 -2.32 -7.40
N ASP A 67 -8.26 -3.22 -7.32
CA ASP A 67 -8.14 -4.56 -7.88
C ASP A 67 -8.11 -4.50 -9.40
N LYS A 68 -7.13 -5.17 -10.00
CA LYS A 68 -7.07 -5.40 -11.45
C LYS A 68 -7.68 -6.79 -11.70
N LYS A 69 -8.96 -6.80 -12.06
CA LYS A 69 -9.61 -7.99 -12.63
C LYS A 69 -9.13 -8.23 -14.06
#